data_AF-A0A2W4X0Q1-F1
#
_entry.id   AF-A0A2W4X0Q1-F1
#
_cell.length_a   1.000
_cell.length_b   1.000
_cell.length_c   1.000
_cell.angle_alpha   90.00
_cell.angle_beta   90.00
_cell.angle_gamma   90.00
#
_symmetry.space_group_name_H-M   'P 1'
#
loop_
_entity.id
_entity.type
_entity.pdbx_description
1 polymer ?
#
loop_
_entity_poly.entity_id
_entity_poly.type
_entity_poly.pdbx_seq_one_letter_code
_entity_poly.pdbx_strand_id
1 'polypeptide(L)'
;MENSQETWYIVRSASGQCEILCQSPESSPGESLEEDSLESSLEDRASSDDSSSENVLKRWGPFKTQSQAIAKRVGLIRAGKCKPS
;
A
#
# COMPACT_ATOMS: atom_id res chain seq x y z
N MET A 1 -23.46 7.38 8.87
CA MET A 1 -22.29 8.26 9.00
C MET A 1 -21.16 7.57 8.26
N GLU A 2 -20.93 7.98 7.01
CA GLU A 2 -20.04 7.33 6.05
C GLU A 2 -18.61 7.19 6.57
N ASN A 3 -18.06 5.98 6.42
CA ASN A 3 -16.68 5.66 6.79
C ASN A 3 -15.80 5.88 5.55
N SER A 4 -15.47 7.13 5.25
CA SER A 4 -14.56 7.52 4.17
C SER A 4 -13.12 7.13 4.50
N GLN A 5 -12.81 5.84 4.55
CA GLN A 5 -11.46 5.35 4.76
C GLN A 5 -10.63 5.55 3.49
N GLU A 6 -10.17 6.78 3.27
CA GLU A 6 -9.26 7.12 2.18
C GLU A 6 -7.98 6.29 2.32
N THR A 7 -7.70 5.46 1.33
CA THR A 7 -6.48 4.64 1.32
C THR A 7 -5.46 5.25 0.37
N TRP A 8 -4.22 5.31 0.83
CA TRP A 8 -3.13 5.92 0.07
C TRP A 8 -2.15 4.86 -0.40
N TYR A 9 -1.63 5.00 -1.61
CA TYR A 9 -0.68 4.08 -2.21
C TYR A 9 0.46 4.81 -2.89
N ILE A 10 1.64 4.19 -2.93
CA ILE A 10 2.79 4.67 -3.68
C ILE A 10 3.01 3.71 -4.84
N VAL A 11 3.04 4.21 -6.08
CA VAL A 11 3.33 3.41 -7.28
C VAL A 11 4.65 3.87 -7.88
N ARG A 12 5.54 2.94 -8.22
CA ARG A 12 6.76 3.25 -8.98
C ARG A 12 6.48 3.16 -10.48
N SER A 13 6.65 4.28 -11.18
CA SER A 13 6.57 4.37 -12.63
C SER A 13 7.87 3.85 -13.28
N ALA A 14 7.79 3.45 -14.55
CA ALA A 14 8.95 2.98 -15.32
C ALA A 14 10.09 4.02 -15.43
N SER A 15 9.76 5.31 -15.32
CA SER A 15 10.73 6.42 -15.26
C SER A 15 11.59 6.41 -13.99
N GLY A 16 11.22 5.59 -13.00
CA GLY A 16 11.82 5.53 -11.66
C GLY A 16 11.27 6.58 -10.69
N GLN A 17 10.25 7.33 -11.08
CA GLN A 17 9.52 8.24 -10.19
C GLN A 17 8.46 7.48 -9.40
N CYS A 18 8.15 7.97 -8.21
CA CYS A 18 7.12 7.38 -7.36
C CYS A 18 6.00 8.38 -7.13
N GLU A 19 4.78 7.94 -7.40
CA GLU A 19 3.57 8.75 -7.31
C GLU A 19 2.69 8.26 -6.16
N ILE A 20 2.10 9.21 -5.42
CA ILE A 20 1.18 8.91 -4.32
C ILE A 20 -0.24 9.09 -4.84
N LEU A 21 -1.04 8.02 -4.77
CA LEU A 21 -2.44 8.01 -5.19
C LEU A 21 -3.34 7.83 -3.96
N CYS A 22 -4.41 8.61 -3.89
CA CYS A 22 -5.54 8.32 -3.00
C CYS A 22 -6.55 7.45 -3.77
N GLN A 23 -6.96 6.33 -3.18
CA GLN A 23 -8.10 5.55 -3.64
C GLN A 23 -9.18 5.63 -2.56
N SER A 24 -10.33 6.18 -2.94
CA SER A 24 -11.55 6.04 -2.16
C SER A 24 -12.00 4.58 -2.25
N PRO A 25 -12.56 4.01 -1.16
CA PRO A 25 -13.12 2.66 -1.17
C PRO A 25 -14.39 2.54 -2.03
N GLU A 26 -14.85 3.62 -2.66
CA GLU A 26 -16.08 3.70 -3.44
C GLU A 26 -15.78 4.09 -4.89
N SER A 27 -15.16 3.16 -5.60
CA SER A 27 -15.30 3.03 -7.05
C SER A 27 -15.85 1.62 -7.29
N SER A 28 -17.11 1.41 -6.87
CA SER A 28 -17.85 0.14 -6.84
C SER A 28 -18.43 -0.23 -8.23
N PRO A 29 -18.94 -1.45 -8.52
CA PRO A 29 -19.95 -2.21 -7.75
C PRO A 29 -19.57 -3.70 -7.53
N GLY A 30 -20.05 -4.46 -6.56
CA GLY A 30 -21.08 -4.29 -5.55
C GLY A 30 -21.08 -5.52 -4.63
N GLU A 31 -21.83 -5.41 -3.53
CA GLU A 31 -22.42 -6.47 -2.69
C GLU A 31 -21.80 -7.88 -2.61
N SER A 32 -21.35 -8.26 -1.41
CA SER A 32 -22.18 -9.16 -0.59
C SER A 32 -21.66 -9.19 0.85
N LEU A 33 -22.63 -9.06 1.74
CA LEU A 33 -22.61 -9.33 3.17
C LEU A 33 -21.98 -10.73 3.39
N GLU A 34 -21.36 -11.07 4.51
CA GLU A 34 -21.91 -11.16 5.87
C GLU A 34 -20.77 -11.16 6.90
N GLU A 35 -21.06 -10.65 8.10
CA GLU A 35 -20.20 -10.77 9.28
C GLU A 35 -20.23 -12.19 9.88
N ASP A 36 -19.15 -12.49 10.61
CA ASP A 36 -19.02 -13.49 11.68
C ASP A 36 -18.54 -14.92 11.35
N SER A 37 -17.23 -15.15 11.54
CA SER A 37 -16.79 -16.28 12.38
C SER A 37 -15.34 -16.12 12.82
N LEU A 38 -15.18 -16.18 14.13
CA LEU A 38 -13.96 -16.14 14.90
C LEU A 38 -13.08 -17.36 14.60
N GLU A 39 -11.78 -17.17 14.35
CA GLU A 39 -10.76 -18.04 14.94
C GLU A 39 -9.42 -17.31 15.04
N SER A 40 -8.98 -17.13 16.28
CA SER A 40 -7.64 -16.71 16.66
C SER A 40 -6.83 -17.97 16.95
N SER A 41 -5.62 -18.11 16.39
CA SER A 41 -4.51 -18.87 16.98
C SER A 41 -3.19 -18.65 16.23
N LEU A 42 -2.41 -17.71 16.78
CA LEU A 42 -1.01 -17.86 17.20
C LEU A 42 0.05 -18.40 16.20
N GLU A 43 0.94 -17.47 15.83
CA GLU A 43 2.42 -17.55 15.78
C GLU A 43 3.08 -18.67 14.96
N ASP A 44 3.84 -18.30 13.91
CA ASP A 44 5.31 -18.43 13.93
C ASP A 44 5.99 -17.84 12.67
N ARG A 45 7.26 -17.44 12.86
CA ARG A 45 8.33 -17.16 11.86
C ARG A 45 8.40 -15.78 11.21
N ALA A 46 9.11 -14.88 11.88
CA ALA A 46 9.97 -13.93 11.17
C ALA A 46 11.06 -14.69 10.39
N SER A 47 11.11 -14.52 9.08
CA SER A 47 12.36 -14.57 8.32
C SER A 47 12.24 -13.75 7.05
N SER A 48 13.08 -12.72 6.99
CA SER A 48 13.42 -11.95 5.80
C SER A 48 13.87 -12.85 4.65
N ASP A 49 13.42 -12.55 3.44
CA ASP A 49 14.15 -12.76 2.17
C ASP A 49 13.48 -11.90 1.08
N ASP A 50 13.84 -10.63 1.02
CA ASP A 50 14.55 -9.99 -0.10
C ASP A 50 14.53 -10.73 -1.47
N SER A 51 13.95 -10.03 -2.45
CA SER A 51 14.18 -10.19 -3.89
C SER A 51 13.68 -11.46 -4.61
N SER A 52 12.50 -11.35 -5.22
CA SER A 52 12.36 -11.45 -6.69
C SER A 52 10.92 -11.16 -7.14
N SER A 53 10.68 -9.94 -7.61
CA SER A 53 9.54 -9.61 -8.48
C SER A 53 9.98 -8.48 -9.40
N GLU A 54 11.02 -8.73 -10.19
CA GLU A 54 11.58 -7.80 -11.16
C GLU A 54 10.77 -7.80 -12.46
N ASN A 55 9.52 -7.32 -12.37
CA ASN A 55 8.75 -6.62 -13.43
C ASN A 55 7.31 -6.30 -13.02
N VAL A 56 6.95 -6.53 -11.76
CA VAL A 56 5.64 -6.14 -11.24
C VAL A 56 5.75 -4.69 -10.79
N LEU A 57 4.93 -3.80 -11.37
CA LEU A 57 4.80 -2.39 -10.97
C LEU A 57 4.83 -2.29 -9.44
N LYS A 58 5.95 -1.81 -8.89
CA LYS A 58 6.16 -1.89 -7.44
C LYS A 58 5.25 -0.88 -6.77
N ARG A 59 4.22 -1.39 -6.09
CA ARG A 59 3.27 -0.61 -5.30
C ARG A 59 3.53 -0.83 -3.81
N TRP A 60 3.40 0.23 -3.01
CA TRP A 60 3.49 0.19 -1.55
C TRP A 60 2.23 0.79 -0.92
N GLY A 61 1.69 0.17 0.13
CA GLY A 61 0.46 0.58 0.83
C GLY A 61 -0.41 -0.64 1.19
N PRO A 62 -1.67 -0.43 1.62
CA PRO A 62 -2.36 0.84 1.83
C PRO A 62 -1.86 1.62 3.04
N PHE A 63 -1.85 2.95 2.95
CA PHE A 63 -1.60 3.84 4.08
C PHE A 63 -2.91 4.51 4.49
N LYS A 64 -3.11 4.68 5.80
CA LYS A 64 -4.32 5.30 6.36
C LYS A 64 -4.35 6.82 6.21
N THR A 65 -3.19 7.44 6.03
CA THR A 65 -3.05 8.89 5.92
C THR A 65 -2.05 9.26 4.84
N GLN A 66 -2.25 10.43 4.25
CA GLN A 66 -1.32 10.99 3.27
C GLN A 66 0.10 11.12 3.84
N SER A 67 0.23 11.58 5.09
CA SER A 67 1.52 11.75 5.76
C SER A 67 2.31 10.45 5.86
N GLN A 68 1.64 9.32 6.10
CA GLN A 68 2.29 8.01 6.14
C GLN A 68 2.82 7.60 4.76
N ALA A 69 2.05 7.86 3.70
CA ALA A 69 2.48 7.65 2.32
C ALA A 69 3.66 8.57 1.94
N ILE A 70 3.64 9.83 2.35
CA ILE A 70 4.74 10.79 2.14
C ILE A 70 6.01 10.31 2.84
N ALA A 71 5.93 9.96 4.12
CA ALA A 71 7.08 9.48 4.88
C ALA A 71 7.70 8.23 4.24
N LYS A 72 6.86 7.29 3.80
CA LYS A 72 7.34 6.09 3.10
C LYS A 72 7.97 6.43 1.74
N ARG A 73 7.38 7.33 0.95
CA ARG A 73 7.95 7.81 -0.32
C ARG A 73 9.32 8.44 -0.11
N VAL A 74 9.48 9.31 0.89
CA VAL A 74 10.78 9.91 1.23
C VAL A 74 11.80 8.83 1.62
N GLY A 75 11.39 7.83 2.41
CA GLY A 75 12.22 6.67 2.72
C GLY A 75 12.67 5.92 1.46
N LEU A 76 11.78 5.75 0.48
CA LEU A 76 12.12 5.12 -0.80
C LEU A 76 13.09 5.96 -1.63
N ILE A 77 12.98 7.30 -1.60
CA ILE A 77 13.94 8.21 -2.24
C ILE A 77 15.32 8.06 -1.60
N ARG A 78 15.41 8.16 -0.27
CA ARG A 78 16.68 7.99 0.47
C ARG A 78 17.33 6.64 0.23
N ALA A 79 16.51 5.61 0.05
CA ALA A 79 16.97 4.26 -0.18
C ALA A 79 17.33 3.98 -1.66
N GLY A 80 17.15 4.94 -2.58
CA GLY A 80 17.46 4.82 -4.01
C GLY A 80 16.38 4.11 -4.85
N LYS A 81 15.19 3.87 -4.30
CA LYS A 81 14.09 3.17 -5.00
C LYS A 81 13.23 4.12 -5.83
N CYS A 82 13.24 5.41 -5.51
CA CYS A 82 12.47 6.45 -6.18
C CYS A 82 13.37 7.64 -6.50
N LYS A 83 13.14 8.30 -7.63
CA LYS A 83 13.78 9.57 -7.96
C LYS A 83 13.05 10.73 -7.28
N PRO A 84 13.78 11.73 -6.75
CA PRO A 84 13.19 13.03 -6.46
C PRO A 84 12.73 13.67 -7.77
N SER A 85 11.58 14.32 -7.74
CA SER A 85 11.07 15.18 -8.82
C SER A 85 11.67 16.57 -8.73
#